data_AF-A0A7D8AI97-F1
#
_entry.id   AF-A0A7D8AI97-F1
#
_cell.length_a   1.000
_cell.length_b   1.000
_cell.length_c   1.000
_cell.angle_alpha   90.00
_cell.angle_beta   90.00
_cell.angle_gamma   90.00
#
_symmetry.space_group_name_H-M   'P 1'
#
loop_
_entity.id
_entity.type
_entity.pdbx_description
1 polymer ?
#
loop_
_entity_poly.entity_id
_entity_poly.type
_entity_poly.pdbx_seq_one_letter_code
_entity_poly.pdbx_strand_id
1 'polypeptide(L)'
;MKKNIINIIVSLLLYSCYLDFQSNRQIEDKNKEYRKIEFTEFSVGIKHKRDSNWQDLGTLVIRRESSGVETGLNAGGHSAGFFDVEEKEVNSFLEAMTKGGSFDVVNYYGYQEGIEGSPISKKIETKIETIDNATYVTFVGKSSSYAIPLDEFKKHLK
;
A
#
# COMPACT_ATOMS: atom_id res chain seq x y z
N MET A 1 -53.97 20.78 -4.29
CA MET A 1 -53.77 19.38 -3.85
C MET A 1 -52.75 18.57 -4.65
N LYS A 2 -52.52 18.81 -5.96
CA LYS A 2 -51.57 18.00 -6.78
C LYS A 2 -50.07 18.13 -6.42
N LYS A 3 -49.62 19.29 -5.91
CA LYS A 3 -48.20 19.53 -5.56
C LYS A 3 -47.68 18.69 -4.38
N ASN A 4 -48.54 18.39 -3.40
CA ASN A 4 -48.14 17.60 -2.23
C ASN A 4 -47.91 16.12 -2.56
N ILE A 5 -48.68 15.58 -3.52
CA ILE A 5 -48.53 14.19 -3.96
C ILE A 5 -47.21 14.00 -4.71
N ILE A 6 -46.83 14.95 -5.56
CA ILE A 6 -45.56 14.91 -6.30
C ILE A 6 -44.36 14.94 -5.33
N ASN A 7 -44.39 15.80 -4.32
CA ASN A 7 -43.31 15.87 -3.32
C ASN A 7 -43.14 14.58 -2.50
N ILE A 8 -44.25 13.90 -2.16
CA ILE A 8 -44.21 12.63 -1.43
C ILE A 8 -43.59 11.53 -2.30
N ILE A 9 -43.97 11.45 -3.58
CA ILE A 9 -43.42 10.46 -4.51
C ILE A 9 -41.93 10.67 -4.75
N VAL A 10 -41.49 11.92 -4.93
CA VAL A 10 -40.06 12.24 -5.11
C VAL A 10 -39.24 11.87 -3.87
N SER A 11 -39.76 12.13 -2.66
CA SER A 11 -39.08 11.77 -1.41
C SER A 11 -38.92 10.25 -1.26
N LEU A 12 -39.94 9.47 -1.61
CA LEU A 12 -39.89 8.01 -1.57
C LEU A 12 -38.88 7.44 -2.58
N LEU A 13 -38.81 7.99 -3.79
CA LEU A 13 -37.86 7.57 -4.82
C LEU A 13 -36.40 7.89 -4.45
N LEU A 14 -36.17 9.04 -3.80
CA LEU A 14 -34.83 9.38 -3.30
C LEU A 14 -34.41 8.46 -2.14
N TYR A 15 -35.35 8.10 -1.27
CA TYR A 15 -35.07 7.19 -0.16
C TYR A 15 -34.77 5.76 -0.63
N SER A 16 -35.53 5.24 -1.61
CA SER A 16 -35.23 3.92 -2.19
C SER A 16 -33.87 3.91 -2.89
N CYS A 17 -33.56 4.95 -3.66
CA CYS A 17 -32.26 5.10 -4.34
C CYS A 17 -31.10 5.17 -3.33
N TYR A 18 -31.28 5.86 -2.20
CA TYR A 18 -30.29 5.90 -1.12
C TYR A 18 -30.06 4.51 -0.49
N LEU A 19 -31.11 3.73 -0.28
CA LEU A 19 -31.00 2.37 0.26
C LEU A 19 -30.31 1.42 -0.73
N ASP A 20 -30.65 1.51 -2.03
CA ASP A 20 -30.01 0.72 -3.07
C ASP A 20 -28.51 1.03 -3.19
N PHE A 21 -28.14 2.31 -3.08
CA PHE A 21 -26.74 2.76 -3.09
C PHE A 21 -25.94 2.23 -1.88
N GLN A 22 -26.54 2.25 -0.68
CA GLN A 22 -25.89 1.71 0.52
C GLN A 22 -25.77 0.17 0.46
N SER A 23 -26.77 -0.51 -0.09
CA SER A 23 -26.75 -1.96 -0.34
C SER A 23 -25.63 -2.35 -1.31
N ASN A 24 -25.49 -1.63 -2.43
CA ASN A 24 -24.46 -1.90 -3.43
C ASN A 24 -23.03 -1.73 -2.88
N ARG A 25 -22.78 -0.71 -2.04
CA ARG A 25 -21.48 -0.55 -1.35
C ARG A 25 -21.16 -1.73 -0.44
N GLN A 26 -22.14 -2.20 0.35
CA GLN A 26 -21.92 -3.35 1.23
C GLN A 26 -21.65 -4.65 0.47
N ILE A 27 -22.19 -4.79 -0.75
CA ILE A 27 -21.96 -5.97 -1.60
C ILE A 27 -20.57 -5.94 -2.24
N GLU A 28 -20.08 -4.77 -2.66
CA GLU A 28 -18.70 -4.61 -3.14
C GLU A 28 -17.68 -4.95 -2.04
N ASP A 29 -17.91 -4.51 -0.81
CA ASP A 29 -17.05 -4.82 0.34
C ASP A 29 -17.09 -6.32 0.74
N LYS A 30 -18.26 -6.97 0.60
CA LYS A 30 -18.42 -8.40 0.92
C LYS A 30 -17.91 -9.36 -0.17
N ASN A 31 -17.94 -8.96 -1.44
CA ASN A 31 -17.49 -9.79 -2.56
C ASN A 31 -15.97 -9.75 -2.78
N LYS A 32 -15.26 -8.89 -2.07
CA LYS A 32 -13.81 -8.96 -2.00
C LYS A 32 -13.45 -10.08 -1.01
N GLU A 33 -13.59 -11.31 -1.47
CA GLU A 33 -13.13 -12.51 -0.75
C GLU A 33 -11.60 -12.45 -0.68
N TYR A 34 -11.09 -11.71 0.32
CA TYR A 34 -9.67 -11.58 0.58
C TYR A 34 -9.18 -12.95 1.05
N ARG A 35 -8.45 -13.66 0.18
CA ARG A 35 -7.53 -14.68 0.70
C ARG A 35 -6.60 -13.95 1.66
N LYS A 36 -6.69 -14.28 2.95
CA LYS A 36 -5.77 -13.79 3.96
C LYS A 36 -4.40 -14.32 3.56
N ILE A 37 -3.57 -13.49 2.95
CA ILE A 37 -2.19 -13.84 2.63
C ILE A 37 -1.48 -13.97 3.97
N GLU A 38 -1.06 -15.19 4.31
CA GLU A 38 -0.42 -15.50 5.58
C GLU A 38 1.10 -15.46 5.41
N PHE A 39 1.73 -14.41 5.94
CA PHE A 39 3.17 -14.36 6.17
C PHE A 39 3.41 -13.84 7.59
N THR A 40 4.51 -14.23 8.20
CA THR A 40 4.91 -13.74 9.54
C THR A 40 6.00 -12.69 9.40
N GLU A 41 7.12 -13.05 8.79
CA GLU A 41 8.23 -12.15 8.50
C GLU A 41 8.98 -12.68 7.29
N PHE A 42 9.42 -11.78 6.42
CA PHE A 42 10.36 -12.11 5.37
C PHE A 42 11.25 -10.91 5.02
N SER A 43 12.29 -11.15 4.24
CA SER A 43 13.26 -10.14 3.85
C SER A 43 13.51 -10.21 2.35
N VAL A 44 13.68 -9.05 1.73
CA VAL A 44 13.96 -8.92 0.30
C VAL A 44 15.06 -7.89 0.05
N GLY A 45 15.80 -8.06 -1.03
CA GLY A 45 16.73 -7.02 -1.51
C GLY A 45 16.00 -5.72 -1.82
N ILE A 46 16.65 -4.58 -1.56
CA ILE A 46 16.15 -3.26 -1.94
C ILE A 46 17.27 -2.45 -2.59
N LYS A 47 16.91 -1.80 -3.71
CA LYS A 47 17.75 -0.82 -4.41
C LYS A 47 17.20 0.58 -4.19
N HIS A 48 18.05 1.59 -4.36
CA HIS A 48 17.62 2.99 -4.43
C HIS A 48 18.25 3.73 -5.62
N LYS A 49 17.65 4.86 -5.99
CA LYS A 49 18.27 5.88 -6.84
C LYS A 49 17.84 7.28 -6.38
N ARG A 50 18.77 8.24 -6.43
CA ARG A 50 18.46 9.67 -6.25
C ARG A 50 18.44 10.40 -7.59
N ASP A 51 19.49 10.20 -8.40
CA ASP A 51 19.67 10.95 -9.64
C ASP A 51 19.76 10.05 -10.89
N SER A 52 20.70 9.09 -10.91
CA SER A 52 21.04 8.34 -12.12
C SER A 52 20.67 6.86 -12.02
N ASN A 53 21.59 6.05 -11.51
CA ASN A 53 21.53 4.60 -11.60
C ASN A 53 20.98 4.00 -10.32
N TRP A 54 20.28 2.86 -10.49
CA TRP A 54 19.87 2.02 -9.37
C TRP A 54 21.10 1.40 -8.71
N GLN A 55 21.17 1.52 -7.39
CA GLN A 55 22.25 0.97 -6.58
C GLN A 55 21.67 0.07 -5.49
N ASP A 56 22.39 -0.98 -5.13
CA ASP A 56 22.01 -1.83 -4.02
C ASP A 56 22.07 -1.03 -2.72
N LEU A 57 20.97 -1.03 -1.98
CA LEU A 57 20.86 -0.31 -0.71
C LEU A 57 21.09 -1.26 0.46
N GLY A 58 20.45 -2.43 0.42
CA GLY A 58 20.51 -3.41 1.49
C GLY A 58 19.30 -4.33 1.47
N THR A 59 18.73 -4.58 2.65
CA THR A 59 17.63 -5.53 2.83
C THR A 59 16.45 -4.85 3.49
N LEU A 60 15.27 -5.00 2.89
CA LEU A 60 14.00 -4.62 3.50
C LEU A 60 13.41 -5.84 4.21
N VAL A 61 13.17 -5.72 5.50
CA VAL A 61 12.45 -6.69 6.34
C VAL A 61 10.99 -6.28 6.39
N ILE A 62 10.08 -7.22 6.14
CA ILE A 62 8.64 -7.02 6.18
C ILE A 62 8.08 -7.97 7.24
N ARG A 63 7.43 -7.42 8.26
CA ARG A 63 6.84 -8.18 9.37
C ARG A 63 5.35 -7.95 9.46
N ARG A 64 4.60 -9.04 9.59
CA ARG A 64 3.17 -9.00 9.86
C ARG A 64 2.94 -8.86 11.36
N GLU A 65 2.24 -7.81 11.73
CA GLU A 65 1.85 -7.52 13.11
C GLU A 65 0.33 -7.59 13.26
N SER A 66 -0.19 -7.63 14.49
CA SER A 66 -1.65 -7.61 14.71
C SER A 66 -2.32 -6.30 14.27
N SER A 67 -1.55 -5.22 14.21
CA SER A 67 -1.98 -3.87 13.80
C SER A 67 -1.80 -3.59 12.30
N GLY A 68 -1.17 -4.48 11.55
CA GLY A 68 -0.85 -4.28 10.13
C GLY A 68 0.50 -4.86 9.72
N VAL A 69 1.32 -4.06 9.03
CA VAL A 69 2.66 -4.45 8.58
C VAL A 69 3.67 -3.40 8.99
N GLU A 70 4.73 -3.84 9.65
CA GLU A 70 5.91 -3.03 9.94
C GLU A 70 7.03 -3.39 8.96
N THR A 71 7.81 -2.39 8.54
CA THR A 71 8.98 -2.63 7.70
C THR A 71 10.25 -2.02 8.30
N GLY A 72 11.34 -2.76 8.18
CA GLY A 72 12.67 -2.35 8.64
C GLY A 72 13.67 -2.37 7.51
N LEU A 73 14.57 -1.39 7.44
CA LEU A 73 15.65 -1.34 6.47
C LEU A 73 16.98 -1.61 7.15
N ASN A 74 17.69 -2.62 6.65
CA ASN A 74 19.07 -2.92 7.00
C ASN A 74 19.99 -2.41 5.89
N ALA A 75 20.71 -1.33 6.14
CA ALA A 75 21.59 -0.70 5.15
C ALA A 75 22.79 -0.02 5.82
N GLY A 76 23.99 -0.15 5.23
CA GLY A 76 25.20 0.54 5.71
C GLY A 76 25.62 0.20 7.15
N GLY A 77 25.27 -1.00 7.63
CA GLY A 77 25.56 -1.43 9.02
C GLY A 77 24.58 -0.89 10.06
N HIS A 78 23.47 -0.28 9.65
CA HIS A 78 22.41 0.22 10.53
C HIS A 78 21.06 -0.41 10.16
N SER A 79 20.20 -0.52 11.18
CA SER A 79 18.84 -1.04 11.07
C SER A 79 17.87 -0.02 11.64
N ALA A 80 16.84 0.34 10.88
CA ALA A 80 15.82 1.29 11.31
C ALA A 80 14.46 0.97 10.66
N GLY A 81 13.37 1.51 11.22
CA GLY A 81 12.05 1.45 10.57
C GLY A 81 12.08 2.15 9.21
N PHE A 82 11.31 1.65 8.25
CA PHE A 82 11.26 2.19 6.89
C PHE A 82 9.89 2.77 6.55
N PHE A 83 8.82 1.99 6.73
CA PHE A 83 7.43 2.47 6.77
C PHE A 83 6.49 1.47 7.47
N ASP A 84 5.34 1.96 7.95
CA ASP A 84 4.32 1.16 8.63
C ASP A 84 2.97 1.26 7.91
N VAL A 85 2.30 0.12 7.71
CA VAL A 85 0.99 -0.02 7.06
C VAL A 85 -0.03 -0.45 8.11
N GLU A 86 -1.17 0.23 8.21
CA GLU A 86 -2.28 -0.20 9.08
C GLU A 86 -3.01 -1.42 8.53
N GLU A 87 -3.64 -2.20 9.41
CA GLU A 87 -4.41 -3.41 9.07
C GLU A 87 -5.37 -3.22 7.89
N LYS A 88 -6.09 -2.09 7.84
CA LYS A 88 -7.07 -1.80 6.79
C LYS A 88 -6.44 -1.61 5.40
N GLU A 89 -5.15 -1.26 5.35
CA GLU A 89 -4.39 -1.01 4.11
C GLU A 89 -3.52 -2.20 3.70
N VAL A 90 -3.44 -3.27 4.49
CA VAL A 90 -2.58 -4.43 4.18
C VAL A 90 -2.91 -5.03 2.82
N ASN A 91 -4.19 -5.13 2.45
CA ASN A 91 -4.58 -5.66 1.15
C ASN A 91 -4.16 -4.74 0.00
N SER A 92 -4.32 -3.43 0.16
CA SER A 92 -3.85 -2.43 -0.81
C SER A 92 -2.33 -2.50 -0.98
N PHE A 93 -1.60 -2.66 0.13
CA PHE A 93 -0.15 -2.84 0.13
C PHE A 93 0.26 -4.09 -0.66
N LEU A 94 -0.32 -5.25 -0.37
CA LEU A 94 0.02 -6.50 -1.06
C LEU A 94 -0.32 -6.46 -2.55
N GLU A 95 -1.45 -5.86 -2.91
CA GLU A 95 -1.82 -5.65 -4.30
C GLU A 95 -0.85 -4.70 -5.02
N ALA A 96 -0.58 -3.53 -4.44
CA ALA A 96 0.36 -2.56 -4.99
C ALA A 96 1.76 -3.14 -5.18
N MET A 97 2.25 -3.89 -4.19
CA MET A 97 3.58 -4.51 -4.23
C MET A 97 3.70 -5.67 -5.23
N THR A 98 2.59 -6.25 -5.68
CA THR A 98 2.60 -7.38 -6.62
C THR A 98 2.14 -7.03 -8.04
N LYS A 99 1.34 -5.99 -8.21
CA LYS A 99 0.74 -5.59 -9.48
C LYS A 99 0.95 -4.12 -9.86
N GLY A 100 1.45 -3.29 -8.94
CA GLY A 100 1.38 -1.83 -9.04
C GLY A 100 0.06 -1.28 -8.48
N GLY A 101 0.00 0.03 -8.25
CA GLY A 101 -1.12 0.68 -7.58
C GLY A 101 -0.67 1.58 -6.44
N SER A 102 -1.47 1.72 -5.39
CA SER A 102 -1.12 2.57 -4.26
C SER A 102 -1.70 2.10 -2.94
N PHE A 103 -1.07 2.48 -1.84
CA PHE A 103 -1.53 2.23 -0.47
C PHE A 103 -1.10 3.37 0.45
N ASP A 104 -1.82 3.54 1.55
CA ASP A 104 -1.47 4.55 2.56
C ASP A 104 -0.57 3.95 3.65
N VAL A 105 0.43 4.72 4.08
CA VAL A 105 1.28 4.42 5.24
C VAL A 105 1.07 5.46 6.31
N VAL A 106 1.07 5.02 7.58
CA VAL A 106 0.89 5.91 8.74
C VAL A 106 2.19 6.58 9.13
N ASN A 107 3.28 5.82 9.13
CA ASN A 107 4.62 6.29 9.39
C ASN A 107 5.49 5.97 8.18
N TYR A 108 6.05 6.99 7.56
CA TYR A 108 7.09 6.86 6.56
C TYR A 108 8.39 7.47 7.09
N TYR A 109 9.44 6.66 7.20
CA TYR A 109 10.77 7.06 7.69
C TYR A 109 11.77 7.20 6.53
N GLY A 110 11.78 6.25 5.58
CA GLY A 110 12.72 6.22 4.45
C GLY A 110 14.17 5.90 4.85
N TYR A 111 15.10 5.90 3.87
CA TYR A 111 16.53 5.69 4.12
C TYR A 111 17.27 7.03 4.24
N GLN A 112 17.83 7.34 5.41
CA GLN A 112 18.49 8.63 5.70
C GLN A 112 17.59 9.87 5.45
N GLU A 113 16.29 9.66 5.23
CA GLU A 113 15.28 10.69 4.98
C GLU A 113 14.66 11.24 6.29
N GLY A 114 14.93 10.56 7.42
CA GLY A 114 14.43 10.83 8.77
C GLY A 114 15.48 11.35 9.78
N ILE A 115 16.65 11.83 9.34
CA ILE A 115 17.61 12.50 10.25
C ILE A 115 17.06 13.86 10.70
N GLU A 116 16.08 14.42 10.00
CA GLU A 116 15.38 15.67 10.36
C GLU A 116 13.85 15.49 10.26
N GLY A 117 13.21 15.08 11.35
CA GLY A 117 11.76 15.19 11.53
C GLY A 117 11.03 13.91 11.97
N SER A 118 9.81 14.10 12.48
CA SER A 118 8.90 13.01 12.82
C SER A 118 8.43 12.25 11.56
N PRO A 119 8.13 10.94 11.67
CA PRO A 119 7.51 10.19 10.59
C PRO A 119 6.23 10.88 10.10
N ILE A 120 5.98 10.78 8.79
CA ILE A 120 4.80 11.37 8.15
C ILE A 120 3.90 10.28 7.58
N SER A 121 2.59 10.51 7.61
CA SER A 121 1.66 9.71 6.82
C SER A 121 1.79 10.09 5.35
N LYS A 122 1.77 9.10 4.47
CA LYS A 122 2.01 9.29 3.04
C LYS A 122 1.26 8.23 2.24
N LYS A 123 0.79 8.61 1.04
CA LYS A 123 0.37 7.65 0.02
C LYS A 123 1.58 7.19 -0.79
N ILE A 124 1.84 5.89 -0.81
CA ILE A 124 2.89 5.29 -1.64
C ILE A 124 2.27 4.84 -2.96
N GLU A 125 2.79 5.36 -4.06
CA GLU A 125 2.42 4.96 -5.41
C GLU A 125 3.51 4.08 -6.02
N THR A 126 3.10 2.91 -6.50
CA THR A 126 3.97 1.85 -6.99
C THR A 126 3.75 1.59 -8.47
N LYS A 127 4.81 1.22 -9.16
CA LYS A 127 4.78 0.78 -10.56
C LYS A 127 5.73 -0.39 -10.78
N ILE A 128 5.42 -1.24 -11.75
CA ILE A 128 6.29 -2.35 -12.15
C ILE A 128 7.20 -1.86 -13.28
N GLU A 129 8.51 -2.02 -13.11
CA GLU A 129 9.52 -1.62 -14.10
C GLU A 129 10.56 -2.73 -14.31
N THR A 130 11.19 -2.73 -15.49
CA THR A 130 12.35 -3.59 -15.77
C THR A 130 13.63 -2.81 -15.49
N ILE A 131 14.50 -3.37 -14.64
CA ILE A 131 15.83 -2.84 -14.31
C ILE A 131 16.82 -3.98 -14.54
N ASP A 132 17.84 -3.77 -15.38
CA ASP A 132 18.87 -4.76 -15.70
C ASP A 132 18.31 -6.16 -16.04
N ASN A 133 17.25 -6.20 -16.86
CA ASN A 133 16.52 -7.40 -17.30
C ASN A 133 15.74 -8.15 -16.21
N ALA A 134 15.62 -7.62 -15.00
CA ALA A 134 14.76 -8.15 -13.94
C ALA A 134 13.57 -7.22 -13.67
N THR A 135 12.45 -7.77 -13.19
CA THR A 135 11.26 -6.99 -12.86
C THR A 135 11.28 -6.56 -11.40
N TYR A 136 10.97 -5.28 -11.17
CA TYR A 136 10.94 -4.66 -9.86
C TYR A 136 9.61 -3.96 -9.66
N VAL A 137 9.13 -3.95 -8.43
CA VAL A 137 8.20 -2.91 -7.98
C VAL A 137 9.00 -1.71 -7.51
N THR A 138 8.64 -0.52 -8.01
CA THR A 138 9.33 0.73 -7.70
C THR A 138 8.36 1.75 -7.13
N PHE A 139 8.85 2.61 -6.24
CA PHE A 139 8.07 3.72 -5.65
C PHE A 139 8.98 4.88 -5.26
N VAL A 140 8.39 6.06 -5.13
CA VAL A 140 9.10 7.29 -4.78
C VAL A 140 8.96 7.57 -3.28
N GLY A 141 10.11 7.71 -2.61
CA GLY A 141 10.21 8.13 -1.23
C GLY A 141 10.11 9.65 -1.03
N LYS A 142 10.90 10.18 -0.11
CA LYS A 142 11.01 11.64 0.09
C LYS A 142 12.09 12.25 -0.80
N SER A 143 13.24 11.59 -0.89
CA SER A 143 14.40 12.09 -1.63
C SER A 143 15.00 11.05 -2.57
N SER A 144 14.59 9.78 -2.47
CA SER A 144 15.05 8.71 -3.33
C SER A 144 13.86 7.92 -3.90
N SER A 145 14.06 7.28 -5.04
CA SER A 145 13.20 6.18 -5.48
C SER A 145 13.77 4.85 -5.01
N TYR A 146 12.90 3.88 -4.75
CA TYR A 146 13.28 2.54 -4.29
C TYR A 146 12.77 1.49 -5.28
N ALA A 147 13.46 0.35 -5.33
CA ALA A 147 13.09 -0.78 -6.15
C ALA A 147 13.28 -2.09 -5.38
N ILE A 148 12.27 -2.96 -5.43
CA ILE A 148 12.25 -4.26 -4.77
C ILE A 148 12.00 -5.34 -5.84
N PRO A 149 12.79 -6.43 -5.91
CA PRO A 149 12.59 -7.48 -6.90
C PRO A 149 11.19 -8.10 -6.78
N LEU A 150 10.40 -8.01 -7.86
CA LEU A 150 8.98 -8.38 -7.84
C LEU A 150 8.79 -9.89 -7.59
N ASP A 151 9.61 -10.70 -8.27
CA ASP A 151 9.54 -12.15 -8.16
C ASP A 151 10.00 -12.67 -6.80
N GLU A 152 10.94 -11.97 -6.15
CA GLU A 152 11.38 -12.30 -4.80
C GLU A 152 10.27 -12.01 -3.79
N PHE A 153 9.69 -10.81 -3.85
CA PHE A 153 8.56 -10.42 -2.99
C PHE A 153 7.38 -11.40 -3.10
N LYS A 154 6.98 -11.75 -4.34
CA LYS A 154 5.88 -12.68 -4.60
C LYS A 154 6.10 -14.09 -4.06
N LYS A 155 7.34 -14.55 -3.86
CA LYS A 155 7.62 -15.89 -3.29
C LYS A 155 7.18 -16.00 -1.84
N HIS A 156 7.14 -14.90 -1.10
CA HIS A 156 6.79 -14.87 0.32
C HIS A 156 5.29 -14.72 0.60
N LEU A 157 4.48 -14.51 -0.44
CA LEU A 157 3.02 -14.30 -0.33
C LEU A 157 2.21 -15.52 -0.76
N LYS A 158 2.85 -16.68 -0.91
CA LYS A 158 2.24 -17.92 -1.43
C LYS A 158 1.84 -18.86 -0.31
#